data_AF-A0A835HAF9-F1
#
_entry.id   AF-A0A835HAF9-F1
#
_cell.length_a   1.000
_cell.length_b   1.000
_cell.length_c   1.000
_cell.angle_alpha   90.00
_cell.angle_beta   90.00
_cell.angle_gamma   90.00
#
_symmetry.space_group_name_H-M   'P 1'
#
loop_
_entity.id
_entity.type
_entity.pdbx_description
1 polymer ?
#
loop_
_entity_poly.entity_id
_entity_poly.type
_entity_poly.pdbx_seq_one_letter_code
_entity_poly.pdbx_strand_id
1 'polypeptide(L)'
;MDYNLKALKLLSGQLKNARQSQVSSTPSALTLFGKLFQRAWLQGILVSGSTEQGHFILDDGSGIIELSLSNEFRQRNWKLGIYVMVVGHMVYVPASHP
;
A
#
# COMPACT_ATOMS: atom_id res chain seq x y z
N MET A 1 4.39 -9.72 -10.57
CA MET A 1 4.04 -9.82 -9.13
C MET A 1 4.08 -11.30 -8.75
N ASP A 2 4.85 -11.70 -7.74
CA ASP A 2 4.82 -13.09 -7.25
C ASP A 2 3.63 -13.25 -6.29
N TYR A 3 2.59 -13.96 -6.76
CA TYR A 3 1.36 -14.16 -6.00
C TYR A 3 1.47 -15.25 -4.93
N ASN A 4 2.58 -16.00 -4.88
CA ASN A 4 2.82 -16.99 -3.83
C ASN A 4 3.16 -16.35 -2.48
N LEU A 5 3.63 -15.10 -2.47
CA LEU A 5 3.86 -14.34 -1.26
C LEU A 5 2.53 -13.89 -0.66
N LYS A 6 2.25 -14.27 0.60
CA LYS A 6 1.01 -13.90 1.28
C LYS A 6 0.91 -12.38 1.44
N ALA A 7 -0.26 -11.82 1.11
CA ALA A 7 -0.60 -10.44 1.42
C ALA A 7 -1.21 -10.36 2.82
N LEU A 8 -0.61 -9.57 3.70
CA LEU A 8 -1.11 -9.40 5.06
C LEU A 8 -2.28 -8.42 5.05
N LYS A 9 -3.46 -8.86 5.54
CA LYS A 9 -4.62 -7.99 5.72
C LYS A 9 -4.40 -7.10 6.93
N LEU A 10 -4.44 -5.79 6.72
CA LEU A 10 -4.08 -4.78 7.70
C LEU A 10 -4.99 -3.55 7.56
N LEU A 11 -4.92 -2.69 8.56
CA LEU A 11 -5.38 -1.31 8.50
C LEU A 11 -4.18 -0.38 8.21
N SER A 12 -4.40 0.70 7.47
CA SER A 12 -3.39 1.68 7.06
C SER A 12 -2.71 2.33 8.28
N GLY A 13 -3.45 2.59 9.34
CA GLY A 13 -2.92 3.08 10.62
C GLY A 13 -1.93 2.13 11.27
N GLN A 14 -2.04 0.81 11.04
CA GLN A 14 -1.07 -0.17 11.56
C GLN A 14 0.26 -0.11 10.81
N LEU A 15 0.25 0.29 9.53
CA LEU A 15 1.47 0.38 8.71
C LEU A 15 2.44 1.44 9.23
N LYS A 16 1.97 2.45 9.97
CA LYS A 16 2.82 3.44 10.65
C LYS A 16 3.80 2.80 11.65
N ASN A 17 3.48 1.62 12.16
CA ASN A 17 4.32 0.85 13.08
C ASN A 17 5.17 -0.22 12.37
N ALA A 18 5.03 -0.36 11.05
CA ALA A 18 5.85 -1.29 10.29
C ALA A 18 7.28 -0.76 10.16
N ARG A 19 8.26 -1.66 10.28
CA ARG A 19 9.68 -1.32 10.17
C ARG A 19 10.30 -2.06 9.00
N GLN A 20 11.21 -1.41 8.27
CA GLN A 20 11.98 -2.09 7.25
C GLN A 20 12.80 -3.22 7.90
N SER A 21 12.72 -4.42 7.36
CA SER A 21 13.50 -5.55 7.82
C SER A 21 14.96 -5.34 7.44
N GLN A 22 15.85 -5.37 8.43
CA GLN A 22 17.30 -5.38 8.21
C GLN A 22 17.86 -6.79 7.97
N VAL A 23 17.00 -7.82 8.02
CA VAL A 23 17.39 -9.23 8.06
C VAL A 23 17.48 -9.85 6.66
N SER A 24 17.00 -9.16 5.62
CA SER A 24 16.85 -9.75 4.30
C SER A 24 17.64 -8.99 3.23
N SER A 25 18.40 -9.72 2.41
CA SER A 25 18.97 -9.27 1.13
C SER A 25 17.91 -8.88 0.09
N THR A 26 16.63 -8.89 0.45
CA THR A 26 15.51 -8.39 -0.36
C THR A 26 15.11 -6.97 0.09
N PRO A 27 15.24 -5.95 -0.79
CA PRO A 27 15.11 -4.53 -0.41
C PRO A 27 13.72 -4.05 0.07
N SER A 28 12.71 -4.91 0.18
CA SER A 28 11.30 -4.52 0.35
C SER A 28 10.53 -5.24 1.46
N ALA A 29 11.20 -6.03 2.31
CA ALA A 29 10.51 -6.71 3.40
C ALA A 29 10.31 -5.80 4.61
N LEU A 30 9.10 -5.83 5.18
CA LEU A 30 8.71 -5.09 6.37
C LEU A 30 8.33 -6.05 7.50
N THR A 31 8.52 -5.61 8.73
CA THR A 31 8.10 -6.33 9.93
C THR A 31 7.06 -5.52 10.68
N LEU A 32 5.96 -6.16 11.07
CA LEU A 32 4.90 -5.60 11.90
C LEU A 32 4.49 -6.64 12.96
N PHE A 33 4.58 -6.29 14.24
CA PHE A 33 4.32 -7.20 15.36
C PHE A 33 5.03 -8.56 15.24
N GLY A 34 6.30 -8.56 14.81
CA GLY A 34 7.11 -9.77 14.62
C GLY A 34 6.78 -10.59 13.36
N LYS A 35 5.84 -10.14 12.51
CA LYS A 35 5.52 -10.79 11.23
C LYS A 35 6.23 -10.09 10.08
N LEU A 36 6.98 -10.86 9.29
CA LEU A 36 7.61 -10.39 8.06
C LEU A 36 6.59 -10.44 6.91
N PHE A 37 6.49 -9.37 6.12
CA PHE A 37 5.62 -9.28 4.96
C PHE A 37 6.20 -8.34 3.90
N GLN A 38 5.79 -8.52 2.65
CA GLN A 38 6.17 -7.65 1.52
C GLN A 38 4.94 -7.06 0.81
N ARG A 39 3.77 -7.69 1.01
CA ARG A 39 2.51 -7.35 0.37
C ARG A 39 1.47 -7.03 1.43
N ALA A 40 0.68 -5.99 1.18
CA ALA A 40 -0.45 -5.61 2.01
C ALA A 40 -1.76 -5.85 1.27
N TRP A 41 -2.79 -6.20 2.03
CA TRP A 41 -4.18 -6.19 1.60
C TRP A 41 -4.91 -5.14 2.43
N LEU A 42 -5.39 -4.08 1.77
CA LEU A 42 -6.12 -2.98 2.39
C LEU A 42 -7.51 -2.84 1.77
N GLN A 43 -8.45 -2.25 2.50
CA GLN A 43 -9.78 -1.93 2.00
C GLN A 43 -10.22 -0.57 2.52
N GLY A 44 -10.80 0.29 1.67
CA GLY A 44 -11.14 1.65 2.06
C GLY A 44 -11.79 2.43 0.93
N ILE A 45 -11.95 3.74 1.12
CA ILE A 45 -12.55 4.68 0.16
C ILE A 45 -11.45 5.51 -0.50
N LEU A 46 -11.56 5.72 -1.82
CA LEU A 46 -10.68 6.66 -2.52
C LEU A 46 -11.12 8.10 -2.24
N VAL A 47 -10.27 8.88 -1.58
CA VAL A 47 -10.61 10.24 -1.12
C VAL A 47 -9.90 11.34 -1.91
N SER A 48 -8.81 11.02 -2.59
CA SER A 48 -8.07 11.96 -3.46
C SER A 48 -7.28 11.21 -4.54
N GLY A 49 -6.79 11.94 -5.55
CA GLY A 49 -5.94 11.43 -6.62
C GLY A 49 -6.58 11.44 -8.01
N SER A 50 -5.85 10.92 -8.99
CA SER A 50 -6.30 10.87 -10.38
C SER A 50 -5.72 9.67 -11.14
N THR A 51 -6.49 9.18 -12.11
CA THR A 51 -6.07 8.08 -12.98
C THR A 51 -4.91 8.45 -13.89
N GLU A 52 -4.84 9.70 -14.34
CA GLU A 52 -3.77 10.24 -15.20
C GLU A 52 -2.41 10.18 -14.51
N GLN A 53 -2.37 10.59 -13.24
CA GLN A 53 -1.17 10.50 -12.41
C GLN A 53 -0.93 9.05 -11.96
N GLY A 54 -1.98 8.23 -11.87
CA GLY A 54 -1.92 6.87 -11.35
C GLY A 54 -1.70 6.82 -9.84
N HIS A 55 -1.92 7.94 -9.14
CA HIS A 55 -1.77 8.08 -7.70
C HIS A 55 -3.13 8.36 -7.07
N PHE A 56 -3.46 7.62 -6.01
CA PHE A 56 -4.69 7.79 -5.24
C PHE A 56 -4.42 7.74 -3.74
N ILE A 57 -5.24 8.44 -2.96
CA ILE A 57 -5.25 8.33 -1.50
C ILE A 57 -6.43 7.45 -1.08
N LEU A 58 -6.12 6.41 -0.32
CA LEU A 58 -7.09 5.50 0.29
C LEU A 58 -7.24 5.83 1.77
N ASP A 59 -8.47 6.02 2.22
CA ASP A 59 -8.84 6.13 3.64
C ASP A 59 -9.59 4.87 4.06
N ASP A 60 -9.13 4.19 5.10
CA ASP A 60 -9.77 2.98 5.66
C ASP A 60 -10.38 3.19 7.05
N GLY A 61 -10.50 4.45 7.50
CA GLY A 61 -11.02 4.83 8.82
C GLY A 61 -9.99 4.72 9.94
N SER A 62 -8.80 4.16 9.70
CA SER A 62 -7.69 4.11 10.66
C SER A 62 -6.55 5.07 10.31
N GLY A 63 -6.56 5.58 9.10
CA GLY A 63 -5.51 6.41 8.52
C GLY A 63 -5.68 6.52 7.01
N ILE A 64 -4.70 7.17 6.38
CA ILE A 64 -4.61 7.31 4.94
C ILE A 64 -3.32 6.70 4.42
N ILE A 65 -3.35 6.23 3.18
CA ILE A 65 -2.18 5.72 2.46
C ILE A 65 -2.24 6.11 0.98
N GLU A 66 -1.09 6.38 0.39
CA GLU A 66 -0.97 6.58 -1.06
C GLU A 66 -0.87 5.23 -1.79
N LEU A 67 -1.63 5.12 -2.86
CA LEU A 67 -1.62 4.01 -3.80
C LEU A 67 -1.00 4.49 -5.12
N SER A 68 -0.02 3.73 -5.60
CA SER A 68 0.56 3.91 -6.95
C SER A 68 0.11 2.76 -7.85
N LEU A 69 -0.69 3.07 -8.86
CA LEU A 69 -1.26 2.09 -9.77
C LEU A 69 -0.25 1.68 -10.85
N SER A 70 -0.08 0.37 -11.04
CA SER A 70 0.58 -0.16 -12.23
C SER A 70 -0.27 0.10 -13.48
N ASN A 71 0.38 0.11 -14.64
CA ASN A 71 -0.25 0.50 -15.91
C ASN A 71 -1.52 -0.29 -16.23
N GLU A 72 -1.59 -1.57 -15.86
CA GLU A 72 -2.77 -2.43 -16.07
C GLU A 72 -4.02 -1.95 -15.32
N PHE A 73 -3.85 -1.24 -14.20
CA PHE A 73 -4.97 -0.71 -13.42
C PHE A 73 -5.36 0.70 -13.84
N ARG A 74 -4.48 1.46 -14.50
CA ARG A 74 -4.77 2.84 -14.93
C ARG A 74 -5.89 2.93 -15.98
N GLN A 75 -6.18 1.87 -16.71
CA GLN A 75 -7.26 1.87 -17.70
C GLN A 75 -8.66 1.68 -17.09
N ARG A 76 -8.76 1.43 -15.78
CA ARG A 76 -10.05 1.29 -15.09
C ARG A 76 -10.65 2.67 -14.76
N ASN A 77 -11.98 2.70 -14.67
CA ASN A 77 -12.73 3.90 -14.31
C ASN A 77 -12.70 4.15 -12.79
N TRP A 78 -11.58 4.67 -12.30
CA TRP A 78 -11.44 5.06 -10.89
C TRP A 78 -12.17 6.38 -10.63
N LYS A 79 -12.93 6.42 -9.54
CA LYS A 79 -13.67 7.61 -9.08
C LYS A 79 -13.46 7.80 -7.60
N LEU A 80 -13.43 9.05 -7.15
CA LEU A 80 -13.45 9.33 -5.72
C LEU A 80 -14.78 8.86 -5.10
N GLY A 81 -14.74 8.47 -3.83
CA GLY A 81 -15.88 7.96 -3.07
C GLY A 81 -16.17 6.47 -3.27
N ILE A 82 -15.49 5.77 -4.18
CA ILE A 82 -15.69 4.32 -4.35
C ILE A 82 -14.95 3.55 -3.26
N TYR A 83 -15.59 2.48 -2.78
CA TYR A 83 -14.96 1.51 -1.88
C TYR A 83 -14.16 0.49 -2.70
N VAL A 84 -12.91 0.26 -2.31
CA VAL A 84 -11.97 -0.60 -3.03
C VAL A 84 -11.29 -1.58 -2.09
N MET A 85 -10.92 -2.72 -2.65
CA MET A 85 -9.98 -3.66 -2.05
C MET A 85 -8.71 -3.65 -2.89
N VAL A 86 -7.57 -3.43 -2.24
CA VAL A 86 -6.27 -3.35 -2.93
C VAL A 86 -5.31 -4.36 -2.34
N VAL A 87 -4.56 -5.02 -3.23
CA VAL A 87 -3.44 -5.88 -2.86
C VAL A 87 -2.22 -5.41 -3.62
N GLY A 88 -1.17 -5.03 -2.91
CA GLY A 88 0.01 -4.41 -3.50
C GLY A 88 1.28 -4.68 -2.72
N HIS A 89 2.42 -4.40 -3.36
CA HIS A 89 3.70 -4.36 -2.67
C HIS A 89 3.81 -3.09 -1.85
N MET A 90 4.35 -3.22 -0.64
CA MET A 90 4.70 -2.06 0.15
C MET A 90 6.02 -1.48 -0.34
N VAL A 91 6.03 -0.16 -0.53
CA VAL A 91 7.24 0.60 -0.81
C VAL A 91 7.46 1.53 0.36
N TYR A 92 8.61 1.39 1.02
CA TYR A 92 9.04 2.35 2.02
C TYR A 92 9.77 3.49 1.30
N VAL A 93 9.19 4.68 1.36
CA VAL A 93 9.84 5.91 0.89
C VAL A 93 10.32 6.65 2.13
N PRO A 94 11.65 6.74 2.38
CA PRO A 94 12.17 7.57 3.44
C PRO A 94 11.72 9.02 3.22
N ALA A 95 11.35 9.73 4.29
CA ALA A 95 11.14 11.17 4.19
C ALA A 95 12.45 11.82 3.71
N SER A 96 12.41 12.45 2.53
CA SER A 96 13.52 13.29 2.06
C SER A 96 13.73 14.38 3.11
N HIS A 97 14.94 14.42 3.71
CA HIS A 97 15.33 15.52 4.57
C HIS A 97 15.33 16.81 3.75
N PRO A 98 14.77 17.93 4.27
CA PRO A 98 14.86 19.23 3.62
C PRO A 98 16.30 19.75 3.57
#